data_AF-A0A9E5WMY3-F1
#
_entry.id   AF-A0A9E5WMY3-F1
#
_cell.length_a   1.000
_cell.length_b   1.000
_cell.length_c   1.000
_cell.angle_alpha   90.00
_cell.angle_beta   90.00
_cell.angle_gamma   90.00
#
_symmetry.space_group_name_H-M   'P 1'
#
loop_
_entity.id
_entity.type
_entity.pdbx_description
1 polymer ?
#
loop_
_entity_poly.entity_id
_entity_poly.type
_entity_poly.pdbx_seq_one_letter_code
_entity_poly.pdbx_strand_id
1 'polypeptide(L)'
;YDAAGVLRGVWYLEDLLTLRGGPYLQRDARTREPRYRPRATCSAWGGVGELATSAPVYTNAHLSLISHYGYDAIWLCWNPGPERTGELPTRVCPGHMPKGTTYQPFTDRLRDLTERAERYDLQVVLLYAAPHPTDARQTRAIEQYARQLLRDVPKIRTIVLLDEGMGSVRHGLDAWVETCNLLAAAFRDVNPEVTVVAWTYTFAARAARRSQSEWSQYADRLLRLDRRIALMANVDSFLARRRDGTVQRAYDYCLSLKAPSVDYARLVDAIRAEAARDGRQPRPLWAKIETRFSQESNTQPEIPCMQRWVERYQAINAIGSPSVSGVLGNWYHQGFFPTPVTELFGWMSYTNGPQPDELLRAIARRDFGRGQENLVLAAWADFSEAIWHYPFYYGLSYTMNAGYAQPFWLDPNTPNPRPWRRGFVNSLKALQLTATGEGPGSGPENRRRLAELHKHWSAGLKKLRRAVDAAPKRVRPVAESHWRTARSFGDKAEVTLRLVRWLDARNRFYAAKTATEKRAALDELERIGRHELAAARKALPMYRRDSRLGHLNHGRGCFTAMTIEWKIDRLRRVLEEKIPKLRNELRSAAE
;
A
#
# COMPACT_ATOMS: atom_id res chain seq x y z
N TYR A 1 33.45 -10.19 -9.77
CA TYR A 1 32.33 -10.13 -8.82
C TYR A 1 32.75 -9.28 -7.64
N ASP A 2 31.91 -8.36 -7.17
CA ASP A 2 32.15 -7.55 -5.97
C ASP A 2 31.53 -8.22 -4.73
N ALA A 3 31.79 -7.68 -3.54
CA ALA A 3 31.27 -8.24 -2.29
C ALA A 3 29.72 -8.27 -2.25
N ALA A 4 29.08 -7.25 -2.84
CA ALA A 4 27.63 -7.19 -2.99
C ALA A 4 27.11 -8.35 -3.85
N GLY A 5 27.72 -8.60 -5.00
CA GLY A 5 27.37 -9.72 -5.88
C GLY A 5 27.57 -11.09 -5.24
N VAL A 6 28.64 -11.29 -4.47
CA VAL A 6 28.86 -12.54 -3.70
C VAL A 6 27.74 -12.74 -2.68
N LEU A 7 27.43 -11.70 -1.91
CA LEU A 7 26.39 -11.74 -0.89
C LEU A 7 25.00 -12.02 -1.53
N ARG A 8 24.71 -11.41 -2.69
CA ARG A 8 23.52 -11.71 -3.52
C ARG A 8 23.47 -13.13 -4.04
N GLY A 9 24.63 -13.70 -4.39
CA GLY A 9 24.75 -15.11 -4.72
C GLY A 9 24.45 -16.03 -3.54
N VAL A 10 24.91 -15.69 -2.34
CA VAL A 10 24.62 -16.47 -1.12
C VAL A 10 23.13 -16.48 -0.79
N TRP A 11 22.46 -15.31 -0.78
CA TRP A 11 21.01 -15.26 -0.58
C TRP A 11 20.25 -16.07 -1.61
N TYR A 12 20.67 -16.01 -2.87
CA TYR A 12 20.06 -16.80 -3.92
C TYR A 12 20.22 -18.32 -3.70
N LEU A 13 21.38 -18.77 -3.22
CA LEU A 13 21.59 -20.17 -2.86
C LEU A 13 20.67 -20.58 -1.71
N GLU A 14 20.56 -19.78 -0.65
CA GLU A 14 19.64 -20.02 0.46
C GLU A 14 18.18 -20.10 0.00
N ASP A 15 17.76 -19.20 -0.90
CA ASP A 15 16.43 -19.20 -1.49
C ASP A 15 16.15 -20.48 -2.28
N LEU A 16 17.12 -20.95 -3.09
CA LEU A 16 16.99 -22.19 -3.84
C LEU A 16 16.86 -23.42 -2.93
N LEU A 17 17.67 -23.51 -1.86
CA LEU A 17 17.61 -24.60 -0.88
C LEU A 17 16.26 -24.57 -0.15
N THR A 18 15.81 -23.37 0.24
CA THR A 18 14.52 -23.15 0.91
C THR A 18 13.34 -23.53 0.02
N LEU A 19 13.36 -23.12 -1.26
CA LEU A 19 12.31 -23.40 -2.24
C LEU A 19 12.21 -24.91 -2.55
N ARG A 20 13.34 -25.64 -2.49
CA ARG A 20 13.37 -27.11 -2.62
C ARG A 20 13.03 -27.84 -1.32
N GLY A 21 13.08 -27.17 -0.18
CA GLY A 21 12.74 -27.72 1.13
C GLY A 21 13.84 -28.57 1.77
N GLY A 22 15.10 -28.41 1.35
CA GLY A 22 16.26 -29.12 1.88
C GLY A 22 17.59 -28.74 1.23
N PRO A 23 18.73 -29.21 1.78
CA PRO A 23 20.07 -28.76 1.39
C PRO A 23 20.59 -29.47 0.12
N TYR A 24 19.81 -29.47 -0.97
CA TYR A 24 20.18 -30.13 -2.23
C TYR A 24 19.81 -29.28 -3.45
N LEU A 25 20.78 -29.10 -4.35
CA LEU A 25 20.63 -28.36 -5.60
C LEU A 25 21.03 -29.25 -6.77
N GLN A 26 20.39 -29.03 -7.93
CA GLN A 26 20.93 -29.54 -9.17
C GLN A 26 22.17 -28.72 -9.53
N ARG A 27 23.19 -29.38 -10.11
CA ARG A 27 24.33 -28.67 -10.67
C ARG A 27 23.83 -27.68 -11.72
N ASP A 28 24.33 -26.47 -11.65
CA ASP A 28 23.82 -25.35 -12.41
C ASP A 28 24.92 -24.28 -12.55
N ALA A 29 24.85 -23.51 -13.64
CA ALA A 29 25.76 -22.40 -13.92
C ALA A 29 24.93 -21.28 -14.56
N ARG A 30 24.62 -20.25 -13.77
CA ARG A 30 23.86 -19.09 -14.24
C ARG A 30 24.37 -17.79 -13.64
N THR A 31 24.27 -16.73 -14.42
CA THR A 31 24.46 -15.35 -13.96
C THR A 31 23.09 -14.71 -13.80
N ARG A 32 22.87 -13.98 -12.71
CA ARG A 32 21.66 -13.18 -12.48
C ARG A 32 22.06 -11.75 -12.20
N GLU A 33 21.29 -10.82 -12.75
CA GLU A 33 21.50 -9.39 -12.57
C GLU A 33 20.17 -8.76 -12.12
N PRO A 34 20.21 -7.76 -11.23
CA PRO A 34 19.01 -7.01 -10.89
C PRO A 34 18.51 -6.26 -12.12
N ARG A 35 17.19 -6.27 -12.35
CA ARG A 35 16.55 -5.57 -13.47
C ARG A 35 16.53 -4.05 -13.31
N TYR A 36 16.59 -3.58 -12.06
CA TYR A 36 16.60 -2.17 -11.68
C TYR A 36 17.28 -2.05 -10.32
N ARG A 37 18.08 -1.01 -10.10
CA ARG A 37 18.82 -0.73 -8.86
C ARG A 37 18.85 0.80 -8.63
N PRO A 38 18.28 1.31 -7.53
CA PRO A 38 17.83 0.58 -6.35
C PRO A 38 16.42 -0.02 -6.42
N ARG A 39 16.17 -0.95 -5.50
CA ARG A 39 14.91 -1.58 -5.12
C ARG A 39 14.67 -1.21 -3.67
N ALA A 40 13.95 -0.11 -3.45
CA ALA A 40 13.75 0.45 -2.11
C ALA A 40 12.47 -0.09 -1.45
N THR A 41 12.53 -0.37 -0.15
CA THR A 41 11.35 -0.56 0.74
C THR A 41 11.49 0.33 1.98
N CYS A 42 10.63 0.19 2.98
CA CYS A 42 10.78 0.90 4.24
C CYS A 42 10.51 -0.02 5.43
N SER A 43 10.81 0.45 6.64
CA SER A 43 10.61 -0.26 7.89
C SER A 43 9.18 -0.76 8.02
N ALA A 44 8.99 -1.95 8.62
CA ALA A 44 7.65 -2.48 8.89
C ALA A 44 6.77 -1.50 9.71
N TRP A 45 7.42 -0.72 10.58
CA TRP A 45 6.84 0.22 11.55
C TRP A 45 7.69 1.48 11.66
N GLY A 46 7.05 2.61 11.93
CA GLY A 46 7.73 3.89 12.12
C GLY A 46 7.24 5.00 11.19
N GLY A 47 6.40 4.67 10.22
CA GLY A 47 5.73 5.62 9.33
C GLY A 47 6.73 6.49 8.58
N VAL A 48 6.60 7.80 8.74
CA VAL A 48 7.51 8.82 8.19
C VAL A 48 8.41 9.43 9.28
N GLY A 49 8.57 8.71 10.40
CA GLY A 49 9.18 9.15 11.67
C GLY A 49 10.27 8.21 12.17
N GLU A 50 10.87 7.40 11.30
CA GLU A 50 11.68 6.23 11.66
C GLU A 50 12.87 6.57 12.56
N LEU A 51 13.59 7.66 12.24
CA LEU A 51 14.77 8.09 13.00
C LEU A 51 14.42 8.74 14.35
N ALA A 52 13.20 9.24 14.49
CA ALA A 52 12.73 9.97 15.67
C ALA A 52 12.09 9.07 16.74
N THR A 53 11.97 7.77 16.45
CA THR A 53 11.48 6.77 17.41
C THR A 53 12.43 6.62 18.60
N SER A 54 11.90 6.23 19.77
CA SER A 54 12.70 6.02 20.98
C SER A 54 13.66 4.83 20.87
N ALA A 55 13.33 3.84 20.03
CA ALA A 55 14.15 2.67 19.76
C ALA A 55 14.31 2.48 18.24
N PRO A 56 15.49 2.03 17.74
CA PRO A 56 15.72 1.86 16.30
C PRO A 56 14.70 0.91 15.65
N VAL A 57 13.94 1.42 14.66
CA VAL A 57 12.99 0.59 13.88
C VAL A 57 13.69 -0.37 12.92
N TYR A 58 14.88 0.00 12.44
CA TYR A 58 15.75 -0.84 11.61
C TYR A 58 16.78 -1.55 12.49
N THR A 59 16.47 -2.77 12.93
CA THR A 59 17.46 -3.66 13.56
C THR A 59 18.33 -4.33 12.49
N ASN A 60 19.50 -4.86 12.87
CA ASN A 60 20.37 -5.59 11.94
C ASN A 60 19.67 -6.81 11.33
N ALA A 61 18.86 -7.53 12.12
CA ALA A 61 18.04 -8.63 11.62
C ALA A 61 16.99 -8.16 10.60
N HIS A 62 16.38 -6.99 10.81
CA HIS A 62 15.43 -6.43 9.85
C HIS A 62 16.12 -6.01 8.54
N LEU A 63 17.29 -5.38 8.62
CA LEU A 63 18.10 -5.01 7.45
C LEU A 63 18.54 -6.26 6.67
N SER A 64 19.03 -7.30 7.36
CA SER A 64 19.33 -8.59 6.76
C SER A 64 18.12 -9.18 6.04
N LEU A 65 16.95 -9.23 6.68
CA LEU A 65 15.72 -9.75 6.06
C LEU A 65 15.30 -8.95 4.82
N ILE A 66 15.33 -7.62 4.89
CA ILE A 66 15.03 -6.77 3.72
C ILE A 66 15.93 -7.15 2.54
N SER A 67 17.22 -7.37 2.81
CA SER A 67 18.17 -7.73 1.77
C SER A 67 17.96 -9.13 1.20
N HIS A 68 17.69 -10.14 2.06
CA HIS A 68 17.37 -11.51 1.61
C HIS A 68 16.17 -11.53 0.66
N TYR A 69 15.17 -10.68 0.89
CA TYR A 69 13.96 -10.61 0.06
C TYR A 69 14.14 -9.79 -1.23
N GLY A 70 15.38 -9.51 -1.64
CA GLY A 70 15.72 -8.95 -2.95
C GLY A 70 15.78 -7.43 -3.01
N TYR A 71 15.55 -6.71 -1.92
CA TYR A 71 15.76 -5.26 -1.86
C TYR A 71 17.24 -4.93 -1.68
N ASP A 72 17.71 -3.85 -2.32
CA ASP A 72 19.05 -3.28 -2.15
C ASP A 72 19.01 -1.83 -1.65
N ALA A 73 17.85 -1.40 -1.18
CA ALA A 73 17.68 -0.10 -0.57
C ALA A 73 16.56 -0.06 0.47
N ILE A 74 16.70 0.87 1.40
CA ILE A 74 15.60 1.35 2.25
C ILE A 74 15.38 2.84 1.97
N TRP A 75 14.14 3.31 2.05
CA TRP A 75 13.83 4.72 1.96
C TRP A 75 13.37 5.26 3.31
N LEU A 76 13.64 6.55 3.55
CA LEU A 76 13.15 7.30 4.71
C LEU A 76 12.86 8.76 4.33
N CYS A 77 11.91 9.39 5.02
CA CYS A 77 11.61 10.80 4.81
C CYS A 77 12.66 11.70 5.48
N TRP A 78 13.10 12.73 4.77
CA TRP A 78 13.99 13.76 5.31
C TRP A 78 13.40 15.14 5.13
N ASN A 79 13.12 15.81 6.25
CA ASN A 79 12.67 17.20 6.31
C ASN A 79 13.87 18.10 6.64
N PRO A 80 14.37 18.90 5.69
CA PRO A 80 15.51 19.77 5.91
C PRO A 80 15.15 21.03 6.71
N GLY A 81 16.18 21.72 7.22
CA GLY A 81 16.07 23.05 7.84
C GLY A 81 16.55 23.10 9.29
N PRO A 82 16.66 24.30 9.88
CA PRO A 82 16.99 24.45 11.29
C PRO A 82 15.84 23.92 12.16
N GLU A 83 16.18 23.46 13.36
CA GLU A 83 15.24 23.03 14.38
C GLU A 83 14.13 24.08 14.52
N ARG A 84 12.91 23.80 14.03
CA ARG A 84 11.77 24.64 14.39
C ARG A 84 11.31 24.15 15.75
N THR A 85 11.11 25.11 16.65
CA THR A 85 10.79 25.04 18.08
C THR A 85 9.56 24.20 18.48
N GLY A 86 9.11 23.25 17.66
CA GLY A 86 8.11 22.25 18.03
C GLY A 86 8.72 21.20 18.97
N GLU A 87 7.90 20.70 19.90
CA GLU A 87 8.28 19.64 20.82
C GLU A 87 8.93 18.45 20.08
N LEU A 88 10.06 17.97 20.61
CA LEU A 88 10.76 16.81 20.06
C LEU A 88 9.80 15.59 20.02
N PRO A 89 9.85 14.75 18.97
CA PRO A 89 8.91 13.63 18.77
C PRO A 89 8.96 12.55 19.86
N THR A 90 9.83 12.66 20.86
CA THR A 90 9.98 11.68 21.95
C THR A 90 8.74 11.59 22.85
N ARG A 91 7.78 12.53 22.75
CA ARG A 91 6.44 12.47 23.37
C ARG A 91 5.30 12.10 22.41
N VAL A 92 5.60 11.81 21.15
CA VAL A 92 4.62 11.55 20.09
C VAL A 92 4.58 10.06 19.76
N CYS A 93 3.38 9.52 19.50
CA CYS A 93 3.23 8.14 19.05
C CYS A 93 4.13 7.86 17.81
N PRO A 94 4.77 6.67 17.72
CA PRO A 94 5.56 6.28 16.55
C PRO A 94 4.82 6.54 15.23
N GLY A 95 5.50 7.13 14.25
CA GLY A 95 4.92 7.42 12.93
C GLY A 95 4.39 8.84 12.71
N HIS A 96 4.57 9.76 13.66
CA HIS A 96 4.30 11.20 13.46
C HIS A 96 5.53 12.04 13.69
N MET A 97 5.85 12.87 12.69
CA MET A 97 6.67 14.06 12.89
C MET A 97 5.73 15.26 13.10
N PRO A 98 5.88 16.03 14.18
CA PRO A 98 5.17 17.29 14.33
C PRO A 98 5.43 18.20 13.11
N LYS A 99 4.41 18.97 12.73
CA LYS A 99 4.52 19.90 11.61
C LYS A 99 5.60 20.94 11.93
N GLY A 100 6.65 20.97 11.11
CA GLY A 100 7.76 21.91 11.28
C GLY A 100 9.03 21.28 11.86
N THR A 101 8.98 20.07 12.42
CA THR A 101 10.19 19.39 12.92
C THR A 101 11.12 19.01 11.77
N THR A 102 12.40 19.34 11.92
CA THR A 102 13.45 18.98 10.97
C THR A 102 14.21 17.76 11.47
N TYR A 103 14.85 17.05 10.55
CA TYR A 103 15.58 15.83 10.89
C TYR A 103 17.04 16.07 11.28
N GLN A 104 17.49 17.32 11.29
CA GLN A 104 18.87 17.69 11.61
C GLN A 104 19.37 17.14 12.96
N PRO A 105 18.56 17.08 14.04
CA PRO A 105 19.00 16.46 15.31
C PRO A 105 19.26 14.95 15.22
N PHE A 106 18.84 14.30 14.13
CA PHE A 106 18.96 12.86 13.93
C PHE A 106 20.02 12.46 12.90
N THR A 107 20.90 13.40 12.50
CA THR A 107 21.98 13.14 11.53
C THR A 107 22.92 12.01 11.96
N ASP A 108 23.26 11.91 13.25
CA ASP A 108 24.10 10.80 13.75
C ASP A 108 23.39 9.44 13.64
N ARG A 109 22.07 9.41 13.90
CA ARG A 109 21.26 8.18 13.71
C ARG A 109 21.15 7.81 12.24
N LEU A 110 21.07 8.80 11.35
CA LEU A 110 21.09 8.57 9.91
C LEU A 110 22.45 8.00 9.48
N ARG A 111 23.56 8.54 9.97
CA ARG A 111 24.92 8.03 9.70
C ARG A 111 25.07 6.58 10.15
N ASP A 112 24.75 6.28 11.40
CA ASP A 112 24.74 4.89 11.92
C ASP A 112 23.89 3.96 11.05
N LEU A 113 22.68 4.38 10.68
CA LEU A 113 21.81 3.58 9.81
C LEU A 113 22.45 3.30 8.45
N THR A 114 23.09 4.28 7.81
CA THR A 114 23.78 4.07 6.53
C THR A 114 24.93 3.08 6.64
N GLU A 115 25.68 3.10 7.74
CA GLU A 115 26.78 2.17 7.99
C GLU A 115 26.29 0.75 8.27
N ARG A 116 25.18 0.60 9.00
CA ARG A 116 24.55 -0.70 9.25
C ARG A 116 23.91 -1.28 8.00
N ALA A 117 23.24 -0.45 7.19
CA ALA A 117 22.59 -0.88 5.96
C ALA A 117 23.59 -1.39 4.91
N GLU A 118 24.75 -0.71 4.75
CA GLU A 118 25.76 -1.09 3.74
C GLU A 118 26.31 -2.51 3.94
N ARG A 119 26.38 -3.00 5.20
CA ARG A 119 26.78 -4.38 5.52
C ARG A 119 25.89 -5.44 4.87
N TYR A 120 24.66 -5.08 4.50
CA TYR A 120 23.68 -5.95 3.88
C TYR A 120 23.40 -5.56 2.43
N ASP A 121 24.31 -4.83 1.76
CA ASP A 121 24.10 -4.30 0.41
C ASP A 121 22.79 -3.47 0.30
N LEU A 122 22.48 -2.73 1.36
CA LEU A 122 21.38 -1.79 1.40
C LEU A 122 21.91 -0.36 1.38
N GLN A 123 21.48 0.43 0.39
CA GLN A 123 21.65 1.88 0.45
C GLN A 123 20.45 2.56 1.12
N VAL A 124 20.65 3.76 1.65
CA VAL A 124 19.57 4.60 2.15
C VAL A 124 19.19 5.63 1.09
N VAL A 125 17.93 5.59 0.65
CA VAL A 125 17.31 6.54 -0.27
C VAL A 125 16.59 7.61 0.55
N LEU A 126 17.01 8.86 0.44
CA LEU A 126 16.34 9.96 1.15
C LEU A 126 15.17 10.49 0.33
N LEU A 127 13.96 10.38 0.87
CA LEU A 127 12.81 11.12 0.35
C LEU A 127 12.85 12.53 0.93
N TYR A 128 13.50 13.41 0.20
CA TYR A 128 13.77 14.78 0.61
C TYR A 128 12.55 15.66 0.35
N ALA A 129 11.97 16.20 1.43
CA ALA A 129 10.87 17.14 1.36
C ALA A 129 11.40 18.49 0.86
N ALA A 130 11.46 18.66 -0.47
CA ALA A 130 12.07 19.81 -1.13
C ALA A 130 11.42 21.14 -0.69
N PRO A 131 12.16 22.05 -0.04
CA PRO A 131 11.65 23.38 0.29
C PRO A 131 11.68 24.28 -0.95
N HIS A 132 10.71 25.19 -1.08
CA HIS A 132 10.73 26.22 -2.12
C HIS A 132 11.30 27.53 -1.57
N PRO A 133 12.39 28.07 -2.15
CA PRO A 133 12.88 29.39 -1.77
C PRO A 133 11.90 30.48 -2.21
N THR A 134 11.63 31.46 -1.36
CA THR A 134 10.86 32.66 -1.73
C THR A 134 11.74 33.88 -2.06
N ASP A 135 13.03 33.82 -1.70
CA ASP A 135 13.99 34.91 -1.88
C ASP A 135 15.43 34.38 -1.98
N ALA A 136 16.36 35.25 -2.38
CA ALA A 136 17.77 34.88 -2.57
C ALA A 136 18.48 34.41 -1.30
N ARG A 137 18.06 34.86 -0.10
CA ARG A 137 18.63 34.41 1.16
C ARG A 137 18.21 32.97 1.44
N GLN A 138 16.94 32.63 1.22
CA GLN A 138 16.44 31.26 1.36
C GLN A 138 17.06 30.33 0.32
N THR A 139 17.25 30.77 -0.92
CA THR A 139 17.97 30.01 -1.94
C THR A 139 19.33 29.57 -1.43
N ARG A 140 20.16 30.54 -0.99
CA ARG A 140 21.50 30.24 -0.44
C ARG A 140 21.45 29.29 0.76
N ALA A 141 20.50 29.48 1.67
CA ALA A 141 20.35 28.63 2.85
C ALA A 141 19.98 27.18 2.45
N ILE A 142 19.03 27.00 1.54
CA ILE A 142 18.59 25.68 1.06
C ILE A 142 19.74 24.94 0.38
N GLU A 143 20.51 25.61 -0.48
CA GLU A 143 21.67 24.99 -1.11
C GLU A 143 22.75 24.62 -0.09
N GLN A 144 23.00 25.49 0.91
CA GLN A 144 23.95 25.21 1.98
C GLN A 144 23.52 23.98 2.80
N TYR A 145 22.24 23.86 3.14
CA TYR A 145 21.72 22.67 3.84
C TYR A 145 21.84 21.41 2.99
N ALA A 146 21.56 21.49 1.69
CA ALA A 146 21.71 20.37 0.77
C ALA A 146 23.18 19.89 0.70
N ARG A 147 24.13 20.82 0.59
CA ARG A 147 25.57 20.52 0.62
C ARG A 147 25.99 19.93 1.96
N GLN A 148 25.53 20.53 3.06
CA GLN A 148 25.91 20.09 4.41
C GLN A 148 25.41 18.67 4.70
N LEU A 149 24.18 18.33 4.30
CA LEU A 149 23.63 16.98 4.48
C LEU A 149 24.54 15.89 3.89
N LEU A 150 25.03 16.09 2.67
CA LEU A 150 25.92 15.11 2.02
C LEU A 150 27.33 15.10 2.61
N ARG A 151 27.81 16.22 3.18
CA ARG A 151 29.07 16.23 3.95
C ARG A 151 28.91 15.48 5.28
N ASP A 152 27.79 15.66 5.95
CA ASP A 152 27.51 15.02 7.23
C ASP A 152 27.23 13.52 7.10
N VAL A 153 26.64 13.10 5.98
CA VAL A 153 26.28 11.70 5.70
C VAL A 153 26.74 11.29 4.29
N PRO A 154 28.06 11.10 4.08
CA PRO A 154 28.63 10.87 2.74
C PRO A 154 28.21 9.56 2.09
N LYS A 155 27.63 8.61 2.85
CA LYS A 155 27.12 7.34 2.32
C LYS A 155 25.75 7.46 1.64
N ILE A 156 25.09 8.63 1.69
CA ILE A 156 23.88 8.87 0.92
C ILE A 156 24.24 9.06 -0.56
N ARG A 157 23.78 8.14 -1.39
CA ARG A 157 24.05 8.13 -2.85
C ARG A 157 22.81 8.45 -3.69
N THR A 158 21.62 8.40 -3.08
CA THR A 158 20.35 8.59 -3.77
C THR A 158 19.42 9.51 -3.00
N ILE A 159 18.91 10.53 -3.68
CA ILE A 159 17.94 11.50 -3.15
C ILE A 159 16.74 11.54 -4.08
N VAL A 160 15.55 11.37 -3.50
CA VAL A 160 14.27 11.55 -4.18
C VAL A 160 13.67 12.87 -3.71
N LEU A 161 13.51 13.82 -4.63
CA LEU A 161 12.79 15.06 -4.41
C LEU A 161 11.29 14.80 -4.55
N LEU A 162 10.60 14.72 -3.42
CA LEU A 162 9.19 14.35 -3.35
C LEU A 162 8.27 15.56 -3.52
N ASP A 163 7.35 15.50 -4.48
CA ASP A 163 6.22 16.42 -4.59
C ASP A 163 4.89 15.77 -4.16
N GLU A 164 4.65 15.71 -2.85
CA GLU A 164 3.38 15.22 -2.30
C GLU A 164 2.24 16.28 -2.35
N GLY A 165 2.22 17.13 -3.37
CA GLY A 165 1.24 18.21 -3.52
C GLY A 165 1.45 19.35 -2.51
N MET A 166 2.62 19.36 -1.88
CA MET A 166 3.05 20.37 -0.92
C MET A 166 3.80 21.49 -1.62
N GLY A 167 4.59 21.16 -2.64
CA GLY A 167 5.45 22.11 -3.29
C GLY A 167 4.74 22.79 -4.46
N SER A 168 4.56 22.02 -5.50
CA SER A 168 4.17 22.53 -6.80
C SER A 168 2.69 22.89 -6.92
N VAL A 169 1.83 22.28 -6.10
CA VAL A 169 0.43 22.69 -5.98
C VAL A 169 0.33 24.06 -5.29
N ARG A 170 1.26 24.38 -4.39
CA ARG A 170 1.29 25.66 -3.67
C ARG A 170 2.04 26.75 -4.44
N HIS A 171 3.10 26.38 -5.15
CA HIS A 171 4.04 27.34 -5.75
C HIS A 171 4.14 27.26 -7.29
N GLY A 172 3.45 26.29 -7.92
CA GLY A 172 3.51 26.06 -9.36
C GLY A 172 4.55 25.02 -9.77
N LEU A 173 4.36 24.42 -10.96
CA LEU A 173 5.28 23.41 -11.50
C LEU A 173 6.65 23.99 -11.85
N ASP A 174 6.69 25.18 -12.44
CA ASP A 174 7.94 25.81 -12.87
C ASP A 174 8.85 26.08 -11.67
N ALA A 175 8.31 26.64 -10.58
CA ALA A 175 9.03 26.82 -9.31
C ALA A 175 9.55 25.49 -8.73
N TRP A 176 8.79 24.40 -8.87
CA TRP A 176 9.24 23.08 -8.42
C TRP A 176 10.37 22.51 -9.27
N VAL A 177 10.30 22.68 -10.59
CA VAL A 177 11.38 22.30 -11.52
C VAL A 177 12.66 23.08 -11.21
N GLU A 178 12.56 24.40 -11.01
CA GLU A 178 13.68 25.25 -10.61
C GLU A 178 14.29 24.80 -9.28
N THR A 179 13.44 24.50 -8.29
CA THR A 179 13.88 23.99 -6.98
C THR A 179 14.61 22.65 -7.12
N CYS A 180 14.12 21.76 -7.98
CA CYS A 180 14.76 20.48 -8.23
C CYS A 180 16.13 20.64 -8.90
N ASN A 181 16.24 21.55 -9.87
CA ASN A 181 17.51 21.86 -10.53
C ASN A 181 18.53 22.47 -9.55
N LEU A 182 18.09 23.40 -8.72
CA LEU A 182 18.89 24.03 -7.66
C LEU A 182 19.45 22.98 -6.69
N LEU A 183 18.57 22.14 -6.12
CA LEU A 183 18.96 21.10 -5.17
C LEU A 183 19.88 20.07 -5.83
N ALA A 184 19.58 19.64 -7.06
CA ALA A 184 20.40 18.68 -7.78
C ALA A 184 21.82 19.21 -8.04
N ALA A 185 21.97 20.50 -8.38
CA ALA A 185 23.27 21.15 -8.49
C ALA A 185 24.00 21.15 -7.14
N ALA A 186 23.34 21.63 -6.07
CA ALA A 186 23.93 21.70 -4.74
C ALA A 186 24.38 20.32 -4.20
N PHE A 187 23.62 19.26 -4.44
CA PHE A 187 24.03 17.91 -4.07
C PHE A 187 25.26 17.44 -4.88
N ARG A 188 25.28 17.73 -6.18
CA ARG A 188 26.38 17.34 -7.07
C ARG A 188 27.67 18.12 -6.86
N ASP A 189 27.59 19.32 -6.29
CA ASP A 189 28.78 20.07 -5.84
C ASP A 189 29.58 19.31 -4.76
N VAL A 190 28.91 18.45 -3.98
CA VAL A 190 29.54 17.64 -2.94
C VAL A 190 29.82 16.22 -3.42
N ASN A 191 28.87 15.61 -4.14
CA ASN A 191 29.00 14.28 -4.71
C ASN A 191 28.53 14.27 -6.17
N PRO A 192 29.45 14.37 -7.16
CA PRO A 192 29.10 14.40 -8.58
C PRO A 192 28.27 13.19 -9.06
N GLU A 193 28.41 12.05 -8.38
CA GLU A 193 27.76 10.77 -8.71
C GLU A 193 26.41 10.56 -7.98
N VAL A 194 25.95 11.54 -7.19
CA VAL A 194 24.67 11.43 -6.49
C VAL A 194 23.51 11.30 -7.47
N THR A 195 22.70 10.26 -7.27
CA THR A 195 21.47 10.06 -8.03
C THR A 195 20.37 10.94 -7.45
N VAL A 196 19.85 11.85 -8.27
CA VAL A 196 18.72 12.71 -7.92
C VAL A 196 17.51 12.30 -8.74
N VAL A 197 16.40 12.01 -8.07
CA VAL A 197 15.14 11.56 -8.67
C VAL A 197 14.05 12.57 -8.35
N ALA A 198 13.35 13.08 -9.35
CA ALA A 198 12.18 13.92 -9.16
C ALA A 198 10.91 13.05 -9.18
N TRP A 199 10.21 12.97 -8.05
CA TRP A 199 8.97 12.21 -7.94
C TRP A 199 7.75 13.14 -7.99
N THR A 200 7.01 13.04 -9.09
CA THR A 200 5.88 13.93 -9.42
C THR A 200 4.55 13.56 -8.73
N TYR A 201 4.58 12.65 -7.74
CA TYR A 201 3.45 11.97 -7.06
C TYR A 201 2.03 12.52 -7.32
N THR A 202 1.72 13.74 -6.92
CA THR A 202 0.35 14.30 -7.01
C THR A 202 -0.04 14.87 -8.38
N PHE A 203 0.91 15.16 -9.24
CA PHE A 203 0.60 15.86 -10.48
C PHE A 203 0.01 14.97 -11.58
N ALA A 204 0.39 13.69 -11.61
CA ALA A 204 -0.26 12.69 -12.43
C ALA A 204 -1.78 12.66 -12.16
N ALA A 205 -2.19 12.76 -10.88
CA ALA A 205 -3.59 12.77 -10.46
C ALA A 205 -4.47 13.82 -11.14
N ARG A 206 -3.91 15.03 -11.33
CA ARG A 206 -4.58 16.13 -12.03
C ARG A 206 -4.43 15.99 -13.54
N ALA A 207 -3.30 15.45 -14.01
CA ALA A 207 -3.01 15.23 -15.42
C ALA A 207 -3.93 14.18 -16.07
N ALA A 208 -4.40 13.17 -15.33
CA ALA A 208 -5.42 12.23 -15.80
C ALA A 208 -6.77 12.89 -16.16
N ARG A 209 -7.02 14.13 -15.70
CA ARG A 209 -8.22 14.92 -16.00
C ARG A 209 -7.99 15.98 -17.08
N ARG A 210 -6.76 16.09 -17.58
CA ARG A 210 -6.36 17.06 -18.59
C ARG A 210 -6.71 16.57 -19.98
N SER A 211 -7.09 17.50 -20.84
CA SER A 211 -7.04 17.31 -22.29
C SER A 211 -5.61 16.95 -22.73
N GLN A 212 -5.48 16.42 -23.95
CA GLN A 212 -4.16 16.05 -24.49
C GLN A 212 -3.21 17.25 -24.54
N SER A 213 -3.70 18.44 -24.89
CA SER A 213 -2.90 19.68 -24.96
C SER A 213 -2.38 20.11 -23.59
N GLU A 214 -3.24 20.10 -22.57
CA GLU A 214 -2.84 20.40 -21.19
C GLU A 214 -1.84 19.39 -20.63
N TRP A 215 -1.94 18.12 -21.03
CA TRP A 215 -0.95 17.10 -20.66
C TRP A 215 0.40 17.35 -21.34
N SER A 216 0.42 17.68 -22.64
CA SER A 216 1.65 18.02 -23.37
C SER A 216 2.35 19.24 -22.76
N GLN A 217 1.62 20.33 -22.48
CA GLN A 217 2.18 21.51 -21.82
C GLN A 217 2.78 21.19 -20.44
N TYR A 218 2.18 20.24 -19.71
CA TYR A 218 2.70 19.77 -18.44
C TYR A 218 4.02 19.01 -18.62
N ALA A 219 4.07 18.08 -19.57
CA ALA A 219 5.28 17.31 -19.88
C ALA A 219 6.42 18.24 -20.31
N ASP A 220 6.16 19.23 -21.16
CA ASP A 220 7.17 20.20 -21.62
C ASP A 220 7.80 20.97 -20.47
N ARG A 221 7.00 21.41 -19.48
CA ARG A 221 7.51 22.10 -18.29
C ARG A 221 8.31 21.15 -17.40
N LEU A 222 7.82 19.93 -17.18
CA LEU A 222 8.51 18.91 -16.39
C LEU A 222 9.89 18.57 -16.99
N LEU A 223 9.99 18.50 -18.31
CA LEU A 223 11.22 18.17 -19.03
C LEU A 223 12.27 19.29 -18.99
N ARG A 224 11.96 20.48 -18.45
CA ARG A 224 12.95 21.54 -18.14
C ARG A 224 13.85 21.19 -16.95
N LEU A 225 13.60 20.09 -16.26
CA LEU A 225 14.54 19.53 -15.28
C LEU A 225 15.91 19.29 -15.94
N ASP A 226 17.00 19.34 -15.19
CA ASP A 226 18.31 18.84 -15.64
C ASP A 226 18.12 17.38 -16.12
N ARG A 227 18.65 17.04 -17.31
CA ARG A 227 18.51 15.70 -17.92
C ARG A 227 19.11 14.58 -17.06
N ARG A 228 20.06 14.91 -16.17
CA ARG A 228 20.65 13.97 -15.20
C ARG A 228 19.72 13.68 -14.02
N ILE A 229 18.65 14.45 -13.83
CA ILE A 229 17.63 14.14 -12.83
C ILE A 229 16.72 13.04 -13.39
N ALA A 230 16.67 11.91 -12.70
CA ALA A 230 15.76 10.81 -13.04
C ALA A 230 14.30 11.23 -12.76
N LEU A 231 13.36 10.73 -13.56
CA LEU A 231 11.93 10.96 -13.34
C LEU A 231 11.29 9.73 -12.70
N MET A 232 10.46 9.92 -11.67
CA MET A 232 9.68 8.83 -11.08
C MET A 232 8.18 9.13 -11.16
N ALA A 233 7.41 8.12 -11.59
CA ALA A 233 5.95 8.15 -11.57
C ALA A 233 5.36 6.87 -10.96
N ASN A 234 4.11 6.97 -10.52
CA ASN A 234 3.36 5.84 -9.98
C ASN A 234 2.80 4.99 -11.13
N VAL A 235 3.19 3.71 -11.17
CA VAL A 235 2.70 2.76 -12.18
C VAL A 235 1.22 2.45 -11.96
N ASP A 236 0.73 2.51 -10.72
CA ASP A 236 -0.57 1.99 -10.31
C ASP A 236 -1.47 3.02 -9.59
N SER A 237 -1.29 4.31 -9.91
CA SER A 237 -2.14 5.39 -9.42
C SER A 237 -2.96 6.08 -10.53
N PHE A 238 -4.03 6.76 -10.11
CA PHE A 238 -4.84 7.74 -10.85
C PHE A 238 -5.45 7.22 -12.15
N LEU A 239 -5.65 5.90 -12.20
CA LEU A 239 -6.20 5.24 -13.36
C LEU A 239 -7.62 5.72 -13.63
N ALA A 240 -7.89 6.14 -14.86
CA ALA A 240 -9.22 6.11 -15.45
C ALA A 240 -9.21 5.07 -16.58
N ARG A 241 -9.70 3.84 -16.32
CA ARG A 241 -9.90 2.85 -17.39
C ARG A 241 -11.35 2.38 -17.38
N ARG A 242 -11.91 2.20 -18.57
CA ARG A 242 -13.22 1.58 -18.73
C ARG A 242 -13.11 0.08 -18.39
N ARG A 243 -13.78 -0.36 -17.33
CA ARG A 243 -14.08 -1.75 -17.04
C ARG A 243 -15.53 -1.98 -17.46
N ASP A 244 -15.77 -2.89 -18.41
CA ASP A 244 -17.12 -3.24 -18.88
C ASP A 244 -17.92 -2.00 -19.34
N GLY A 245 -17.26 -1.06 -20.03
CA GLY A 245 -17.85 0.21 -20.46
C GLY A 245 -17.89 1.32 -19.40
N THR A 246 -17.66 1.02 -18.11
CA THR A 246 -17.69 1.99 -17.00
C THR A 246 -16.29 2.48 -16.61
N VAL A 247 -16.07 3.81 -16.57
CA VAL A 247 -14.78 4.36 -16.15
C VAL A 247 -14.62 4.16 -14.65
N GLN A 248 -13.69 3.30 -14.24
CA GLN A 248 -13.26 3.23 -12.86
C GLN A 248 -12.08 4.15 -12.62
N ARG A 249 -12.19 4.94 -11.54
CA ARG A 249 -11.16 5.87 -11.09
C ARG A 249 -10.47 5.34 -9.86
N ALA A 250 -9.35 4.65 -10.05
CA ALA A 250 -8.50 4.29 -8.94
C ALA A 250 -7.77 5.54 -8.43
N TYR A 251 -7.65 5.67 -7.12
CA TYR A 251 -6.81 6.68 -6.47
C TYR A 251 -5.35 6.20 -6.52
N ASP A 252 -4.71 5.92 -5.39
CA ASP A 252 -3.31 5.51 -5.35
C ASP A 252 -3.13 4.01 -5.14
N TYR A 253 -2.07 3.46 -5.74
CA TYR A 253 -1.54 2.15 -5.41
C TYR A 253 -2.58 1.04 -5.50
N CYS A 254 -3.15 0.81 -6.68
CA CYS A 254 -4.20 -0.19 -6.89
C CYS A 254 -3.64 -1.50 -7.46
N LEU A 255 -3.87 -2.64 -6.80
CA LEU A 255 -3.47 -3.96 -7.29
C LEU A 255 -4.31 -4.44 -8.48
N SER A 256 -5.57 -4.03 -8.52
CA SER A 256 -6.52 -4.42 -9.56
C SER A 256 -6.16 -3.91 -10.97
N LEU A 257 -5.12 -3.08 -11.12
CA LEU A 257 -4.61 -2.66 -12.41
C LEU A 257 -3.64 -3.71 -13.00
N LYS A 258 -3.94 -4.15 -14.24
CA LYS A 258 -3.18 -5.18 -14.98
C LYS A 258 -2.02 -4.65 -15.83
N ALA A 259 -1.88 -3.34 -15.98
CA ALA A 259 -0.87 -2.70 -16.85
C ALA A 259 -0.52 -1.30 -16.31
N PRO A 260 0.61 -0.67 -16.67
CA PRO A 260 0.91 0.68 -16.21
C PRO A 260 -0.23 1.67 -16.44
N SER A 261 -0.36 2.65 -15.55
CA SER A 261 -1.35 3.72 -15.65
C SER A 261 -1.14 4.53 -16.93
N VAL A 262 -2.21 5.15 -17.42
CA VAL A 262 -2.15 6.03 -18.60
C VAL A 262 -1.16 7.16 -18.38
N ASP A 263 -1.10 7.73 -17.17
CA ASP A 263 -0.16 8.80 -16.85
C ASP A 263 1.30 8.32 -16.89
N TYR A 264 1.56 7.11 -16.40
CA TYR A 264 2.88 6.50 -16.49
C TYR A 264 3.28 6.29 -17.95
N ALA A 265 2.39 5.71 -18.76
CA ALA A 265 2.65 5.49 -20.19
C ALA A 265 2.92 6.81 -20.93
N ARG A 266 2.11 7.84 -20.68
CA ARG A 266 2.34 9.16 -21.29
C ARG A 266 3.69 9.75 -20.88
N LEU A 267 4.10 9.64 -19.60
CA LEU A 267 5.43 10.09 -19.17
C LEU A 267 6.55 9.37 -19.92
N VAL A 268 6.44 8.06 -20.12
CA VAL A 268 7.39 7.28 -20.93
C VAL A 268 7.47 7.84 -22.35
N ASP A 269 6.32 8.13 -22.97
CA ASP A 269 6.26 8.68 -24.32
C ASP A 269 6.88 10.09 -24.41
N ALA A 270 6.66 10.95 -23.42
CA ALA A 270 7.31 12.26 -23.36
C ALA A 270 8.83 12.16 -23.21
N ILE A 271 9.34 11.23 -22.39
CA ILE A 271 10.78 10.99 -22.27
C ILE A 271 11.37 10.50 -23.60
N ARG A 272 10.67 9.61 -24.31
CA ARG A 272 11.08 9.14 -25.65
C ARG A 272 11.10 10.27 -26.67
N ALA A 273 10.05 11.09 -26.67
CA ALA A 273 9.95 12.22 -27.59
C ALA A 273 11.06 13.25 -27.35
N GLU A 274 11.37 13.58 -26.10
CA GLU A 274 12.49 14.45 -25.72
C GLU A 274 13.83 13.86 -26.20
N ALA A 275 14.05 12.56 -25.96
CA ALA A 275 15.26 11.85 -26.38
C ALA A 275 15.43 11.87 -27.91
N ALA A 276 14.37 11.58 -28.66
CA ALA A 276 14.38 11.59 -30.11
C ALA A 276 14.60 13.01 -30.69
N ARG A 277 13.89 14.00 -30.16
CA ARG A 277 14.02 15.42 -30.56
C ARG A 277 15.45 15.92 -30.35
N ASP A 278 16.07 15.56 -29.23
CA ASP A 278 17.38 16.06 -28.85
C ASP A 278 18.54 15.19 -29.40
N GLY A 279 18.24 14.05 -30.06
CA GLY A 279 19.24 13.09 -30.54
C GLY A 279 20.06 12.45 -29.41
N ARG A 280 19.44 12.19 -28.25
CA ARG A 280 20.11 11.75 -27.01
C ARG A 280 19.48 10.48 -26.44
N GLN A 281 20.19 9.85 -25.50
CA GLN A 281 19.61 8.77 -24.71
C GLN A 281 18.44 9.29 -23.84
N PRO A 282 17.38 8.50 -23.68
CA PRO A 282 16.33 8.75 -22.71
C PRO A 282 16.89 9.03 -21.30
N ARG A 283 16.27 9.99 -20.61
CA ARG A 283 16.55 10.27 -19.20
C ARG A 283 16.25 9.01 -18.36
N PRO A 284 16.94 8.80 -17.23
CA PRO A 284 16.65 7.67 -16.35
C PRO A 284 15.20 7.71 -15.83
N LEU A 285 14.54 6.56 -15.83
CA LEU A 285 13.15 6.41 -15.41
C LEU A 285 13.07 5.51 -14.19
N TRP A 286 12.36 5.96 -13.17
CA TRP A 286 12.04 5.20 -11.97
C TRP A 286 10.55 4.88 -11.91
N ALA A 287 10.21 3.81 -11.19
CA ALA A 287 8.84 3.42 -10.94
C ALA A 287 8.54 3.41 -9.44
N LYS A 288 7.54 4.18 -9.02
CA LYS A 288 6.86 3.90 -7.75
C LYS A 288 5.87 2.78 -8.02
N ILE A 289 6.05 1.65 -7.33
CA ILE A 289 5.12 0.53 -7.34
C ILE A 289 4.76 0.10 -5.92
N GLU A 290 3.65 -0.60 -5.76
CA GLU A 290 3.53 -1.49 -4.62
C GLU A 290 4.13 -2.87 -4.91
N THR A 291 4.66 -3.49 -3.87
CA THR A 291 5.40 -4.77 -3.96
C THR A 291 4.79 -5.88 -3.12
N ARG A 292 3.74 -5.61 -2.33
CA ARG A 292 3.02 -6.64 -1.54
C ARG A 292 1.63 -6.29 -1.05
N PHE A 293 1.32 -5.00 -0.90
CA PHE A 293 -0.01 -4.51 -0.50
C PHE A 293 -0.49 -3.45 -1.47
N SER A 294 -1.72 -2.98 -1.31
CA SER A 294 -2.27 -1.91 -2.12
C SER A 294 -3.37 -1.19 -1.33
N GLN A 295 -3.90 -0.07 -1.82
CA GLN A 295 -4.97 0.65 -1.11
C GLN A 295 -6.29 -0.13 -1.05
N GLU A 296 -6.46 -1.19 -1.84
CA GLU A 296 -7.58 -2.12 -1.64
C GLU A 296 -7.62 -2.66 -0.19
N SER A 297 -6.46 -2.88 0.43
CA SER A 297 -6.37 -3.29 1.83
C SER A 297 -4.94 -3.20 2.39
N ASN A 298 -4.77 -2.43 3.47
CA ASN A 298 -3.47 -2.14 4.08
C ASN A 298 -3.38 -2.58 5.55
N THR A 299 -4.20 -3.52 5.99
CA THR A 299 -4.32 -3.94 7.39
C THR A 299 -3.96 -5.41 7.62
N GLN A 300 -3.20 -6.00 6.71
CA GLN A 300 -2.69 -7.37 6.81
C GLN A 300 -1.34 -7.45 6.07
N PRO A 301 -0.46 -8.43 6.36
CA PRO A 301 0.91 -8.45 5.83
C PRO A 301 1.07 -8.46 4.31
N GLU A 302 0.05 -8.86 3.54
CA GLU A 302 0.06 -8.87 2.08
C GLU A 302 -1.35 -8.99 1.51
N ILE A 303 -1.53 -8.76 0.21
CA ILE A 303 -2.74 -9.17 -0.51
C ILE A 303 -2.37 -10.42 -1.32
N PRO A 304 -2.88 -11.63 -0.98
CA PRO A 304 -2.41 -12.90 -1.53
C PRO A 304 -2.94 -13.20 -2.96
N CYS A 305 -2.95 -12.19 -3.82
CA CYS A 305 -3.31 -12.30 -5.24
C CYS A 305 -2.07 -12.58 -6.09
N MET A 306 -1.45 -13.75 -5.89
CA MET A 306 -0.11 -14.06 -6.42
C MET A 306 -0.01 -13.88 -7.94
N GLN A 307 -0.98 -14.36 -8.72
CA GLN A 307 -0.99 -14.20 -10.18
C GLN A 307 -1.11 -12.73 -10.59
N ARG A 308 -1.90 -11.92 -9.87
CA ARG A 308 -1.99 -10.48 -10.13
C ARG A 308 -0.66 -9.76 -9.86
N TRP A 309 0.10 -10.19 -8.85
CA TRP A 309 1.44 -9.68 -8.59
C TRP A 309 2.43 -10.08 -9.68
N VAL A 310 2.39 -11.34 -10.15
CA VAL A 310 3.19 -11.81 -11.29
C VAL A 310 2.98 -10.92 -12.52
N GLU A 311 1.71 -10.72 -12.92
CA GLU A 311 1.35 -9.89 -14.07
C GLU A 311 1.92 -8.46 -13.94
N ARG A 312 1.83 -7.89 -12.74
CA ARG A 312 2.36 -6.55 -12.45
C ARG A 312 3.87 -6.48 -12.63
N TYR A 313 4.61 -7.40 -12.02
CA TYR A 313 6.07 -7.38 -12.12
C TYR A 313 6.51 -7.65 -13.56
N GLN A 314 5.83 -8.52 -14.29
CA GLN A 314 6.05 -8.70 -15.73
C GLN A 314 5.78 -7.42 -16.51
N ALA A 315 4.68 -6.72 -16.24
CA ALA A 315 4.34 -5.48 -16.92
C ALA A 315 5.39 -4.38 -16.69
N ILE A 316 5.95 -4.30 -15.47
CA ILE A 316 7.06 -3.37 -15.15
C ILE A 316 8.34 -3.79 -15.87
N ASN A 317 8.68 -5.09 -15.82
CA ASN A 317 9.87 -5.64 -16.46
C ASN A 317 9.83 -5.55 -18.00
N ALA A 318 8.64 -5.43 -18.59
CA ALA A 318 8.42 -5.27 -20.02
C ALA A 318 8.51 -3.81 -20.50
N ILE A 319 8.67 -2.84 -19.59
CA ILE A 319 8.91 -1.44 -19.96
C ILE A 319 10.31 -1.34 -20.59
N GLY A 320 10.33 -1.28 -21.92
CA GLY A 320 11.53 -1.04 -22.72
C GLY A 320 12.03 0.41 -22.62
N SER A 321 12.90 0.82 -23.54
CA SER A 321 13.59 2.13 -23.49
C SER A 321 12.66 3.35 -23.24
N PRO A 322 12.92 4.22 -22.24
CA PRO A 322 13.87 4.01 -21.13
C PRO A 322 13.43 2.85 -20.24
N SER A 323 14.31 1.86 -20.06
CA SER A 323 14.08 0.82 -19.05
C SER A 323 14.02 1.44 -17.66
N VAL A 324 13.22 0.86 -16.78
CA VAL A 324 13.17 1.27 -15.38
C VAL A 324 14.54 1.04 -14.75
N SER A 325 15.16 2.11 -14.23
CA SER A 325 16.48 2.04 -13.59
C SER A 325 16.39 1.91 -12.07
N GLY A 326 15.30 2.35 -11.45
CA GLY A 326 15.08 2.21 -10.01
C GLY A 326 13.60 2.06 -9.64
N VAL A 327 13.34 1.41 -8.51
CA VAL A 327 12.01 1.17 -7.99
C VAL A 327 11.92 1.61 -6.54
N LEU A 328 10.92 2.44 -6.25
CA LEU A 328 10.48 2.67 -4.88
C LEU A 328 9.28 1.76 -4.62
N GLY A 329 9.51 0.70 -3.85
CA GLY A 329 8.51 -0.20 -3.34
C GLY A 329 7.84 0.37 -2.10
N ASN A 330 6.53 0.19 -2.02
CA ASN A 330 5.66 0.52 -0.88
C ASN A 330 5.68 1.97 -0.36
N TRP A 331 4.50 2.49 -0.02
CA TRP A 331 4.38 3.75 0.73
C TRP A 331 4.29 3.52 2.24
N TYR A 332 4.42 4.58 3.06
CA TYR A 332 4.40 4.50 4.54
C TYR A 332 3.10 3.91 5.13
N HIS A 333 2.11 3.57 4.30
CA HIS A 333 0.92 2.87 4.75
C HIS A 333 1.25 1.48 5.30
N GLN A 334 2.24 0.81 4.70
CA GLN A 334 2.65 -0.51 5.12
C GLN A 334 4.09 -0.78 4.66
N GLY A 335 4.97 -1.20 5.58
CA GLY A 335 6.41 -1.33 5.32
C GLY A 335 6.85 -2.72 4.85
N PHE A 336 8.10 -3.11 5.06
CA PHE A 336 8.58 -4.45 4.72
C PHE A 336 7.94 -5.54 5.60
N PHE A 337 7.51 -6.64 5.00
CA PHE A 337 7.19 -7.89 5.70
C PHE A 337 7.75 -9.08 4.88
N PRO A 338 8.31 -10.11 5.55
CA PRO A 338 8.79 -11.30 4.85
C PRO A 338 7.62 -12.21 4.47
N THR A 339 6.98 -11.92 3.33
CA THR A 339 5.81 -12.68 2.84
C THR A 339 6.07 -13.30 1.46
N PRO A 340 5.29 -14.30 1.02
CA PRO A 340 5.42 -14.89 -0.31
C PRO A 340 5.30 -13.89 -1.46
N VAL A 341 4.45 -12.86 -1.32
CA VAL A 341 4.37 -11.81 -2.35
C VAL A 341 5.66 -10.97 -2.37
N THR A 342 6.24 -10.67 -1.22
CA THR A 342 7.53 -9.97 -1.15
C THR A 342 8.67 -10.81 -1.71
N GLU A 343 8.67 -12.11 -1.42
CA GLU A 343 9.60 -13.06 -2.04
C GLU A 343 9.43 -13.08 -3.57
N LEU A 344 8.19 -13.10 -4.06
CA LEU A 344 7.89 -13.06 -5.49
C LEU A 344 8.49 -11.82 -6.16
N PHE A 345 8.42 -10.65 -5.52
CA PHE A 345 9.11 -9.44 -6.01
C PHE A 345 10.63 -9.67 -6.10
N GLY A 346 11.25 -10.22 -5.06
CA GLY A 346 12.69 -10.51 -5.03
C GLY A 346 13.14 -11.47 -6.14
N TRP A 347 12.33 -12.48 -6.47
CA TRP A 347 12.60 -13.37 -7.61
C TRP A 347 12.48 -12.66 -8.96
N MET A 348 11.41 -11.89 -9.14
CA MET A 348 11.05 -11.26 -10.41
C MET A 348 11.79 -9.95 -10.68
N SER A 349 12.48 -9.38 -9.68
CA SER A 349 13.33 -8.20 -9.83
C SER A 349 14.73 -8.53 -10.38
N TYR A 350 15.01 -9.79 -10.73
CA TYR A 350 16.27 -10.24 -11.31
C TYR A 350 16.05 -10.91 -12.68
N THR A 351 17.11 -10.95 -13.49
CA THR A 351 17.18 -11.80 -14.68
C THR A 351 17.35 -13.26 -14.30
N ASN A 352 17.07 -14.16 -15.25
CA ASN A 352 17.32 -15.60 -15.15
C ASN A 352 16.73 -16.29 -13.89
N GLY A 353 15.59 -15.78 -13.41
CA GLY A 353 14.76 -16.42 -12.39
C GLY A 353 13.91 -17.57 -12.96
N PRO A 354 13.28 -18.39 -12.10
CA PRO A 354 12.36 -19.44 -12.52
C PRO A 354 11.17 -18.88 -13.29
N GLN A 355 10.51 -19.72 -14.09
CA GLN A 355 9.26 -19.32 -14.71
C GLN A 355 8.20 -19.05 -13.63
N PRO A 356 7.32 -18.05 -13.78
CA PRO A 356 6.38 -17.66 -12.73
C PRO A 356 5.51 -18.81 -12.22
N ASP A 357 4.97 -19.66 -13.12
CA ASP A 357 4.13 -20.79 -12.72
C ASP A 357 4.90 -21.84 -11.92
N GLU A 358 6.18 -22.07 -12.25
CA GLU A 358 7.06 -22.95 -11.49
C GLU A 358 7.36 -22.39 -10.11
N LEU A 359 7.64 -21.08 -10.04
CA LEU A 359 7.90 -20.38 -8.79
C LEU A 359 6.67 -20.42 -7.87
N LEU A 360 5.48 -20.09 -8.37
CA LEU A 360 4.24 -20.16 -7.61
C LEU A 360 3.97 -21.59 -7.11
N ARG A 361 4.18 -22.60 -7.95
CA ARG A 361 4.04 -24.01 -7.57
C ARG A 361 5.03 -24.42 -6.49
N ALA A 362 6.27 -23.93 -6.57
CA ALA A 362 7.29 -24.25 -5.60
C ALA A 362 7.04 -23.58 -4.24
N ILE A 363 6.62 -22.30 -4.23
CA ILE A 363 6.15 -21.60 -3.02
C ILE A 363 4.97 -22.34 -2.39
N ALA A 364 3.96 -22.72 -3.20
CA ALA A 364 2.80 -23.47 -2.71
C ALA A 364 3.19 -24.81 -2.08
N ARG A 365 4.10 -25.56 -2.71
CA ARG A 365 4.63 -26.82 -2.18
C ARG A 365 5.37 -26.60 -0.86
N ARG A 366 6.21 -25.56 -0.77
CA ARG A 366 6.99 -25.26 0.43
C ARG A 366 6.08 -24.91 1.61
N ASP A 367 5.09 -24.05 1.38
CA ASP A 367 4.31 -23.43 2.45
C ASP A 367 3.08 -24.25 2.87
N PHE A 368 2.55 -25.10 1.98
CA PHE A 368 1.36 -25.93 2.23
C PHE A 368 1.64 -27.43 2.18
N GLY A 369 2.81 -27.85 1.71
CA GLY A 369 3.21 -29.24 1.57
C GLY A 369 2.95 -29.82 0.18
N ARG A 370 3.67 -30.90 -0.14
CA ARG A 370 3.54 -31.63 -1.40
C ARG A 370 2.11 -32.18 -1.57
N GLY A 371 1.56 -32.06 -2.77
CA GLY A 371 0.21 -32.49 -3.13
C GLY A 371 -0.85 -31.39 -2.98
N GLN A 372 -0.54 -30.26 -2.32
CA GLN A 372 -1.49 -29.17 -2.12
C GLN A 372 -1.41 -28.08 -3.20
N GLU A 373 -0.44 -28.16 -4.11
CA GLU A 373 -0.09 -27.10 -5.05
C GLU A 373 -1.31 -26.66 -5.87
N ASN A 374 -2.00 -27.59 -6.53
CA ASN A 374 -3.13 -27.25 -7.40
C ASN A 374 -4.27 -26.54 -6.64
N LEU A 375 -4.53 -26.93 -5.39
CA LEU A 375 -5.53 -26.27 -4.54
C LEU A 375 -5.11 -24.84 -4.18
N VAL A 376 -3.84 -24.64 -3.84
CA VAL A 376 -3.28 -23.34 -3.46
C VAL A 376 -3.21 -22.40 -4.66
N LEU A 377 -2.71 -22.86 -5.81
CA LEU A 377 -2.68 -22.06 -7.03
C LEU A 377 -4.10 -21.65 -7.46
N ALA A 378 -5.08 -22.55 -7.37
CA ALA A 378 -6.47 -22.24 -7.66
C ALA A 378 -7.07 -21.24 -6.65
N ALA A 379 -6.68 -21.31 -5.37
CA ALA A 379 -7.09 -20.32 -4.38
C ALA A 379 -6.52 -18.93 -4.68
N TRP A 380 -5.24 -18.83 -5.03
CA TRP A 380 -4.62 -17.57 -5.43
C TRP A 380 -5.20 -17.01 -6.73
N ALA A 381 -5.57 -17.88 -7.67
CA ALA A 381 -6.28 -17.48 -8.89
C ALA A 381 -7.64 -16.87 -8.56
N ASP A 382 -8.42 -17.49 -7.68
CA ASP A 382 -9.69 -16.92 -7.20
C ASP A 382 -9.48 -15.56 -6.51
N PHE A 383 -8.43 -15.38 -5.69
CA PHE A 383 -8.14 -14.08 -5.07
C PHE A 383 -7.74 -13.03 -6.11
N SER A 384 -6.94 -13.41 -7.10
CA SER A 384 -6.51 -12.55 -8.21
C SER A 384 -7.66 -12.15 -9.14
N GLU A 385 -8.67 -13.01 -9.28
CA GLU A 385 -9.93 -12.67 -9.94
C GLU A 385 -10.80 -11.80 -9.04
N ALA A 386 -10.94 -12.13 -7.76
CA ALA A 386 -11.71 -11.35 -6.81
C ALA A 386 -11.27 -9.88 -6.76
N ILE A 387 -9.96 -9.61 -6.67
CA ILE A 387 -9.43 -8.23 -6.58
C ILE A 387 -9.77 -7.39 -7.82
N TRP A 388 -10.00 -8.00 -8.98
CA TRP A 388 -10.47 -7.31 -10.18
C TRP A 388 -11.85 -6.67 -9.99
N HIS A 389 -12.69 -7.28 -9.16
CA HIS A 389 -14.01 -6.80 -8.80
C HIS A 389 -14.01 -5.82 -7.63
N TYR A 390 -12.85 -5.41 -7.11
CA TYR A 390 -12.81 -4.44 -6.02
C TYR A 390 -13.38 -3.07 -6.47
N PRO A 391 -14.42 -2.52 -5.82
CA PRO A 391 -14.93 -1.18 -6.13
C PRO A 391 -13.96 -0.12 -5.59
N PHE A 392 -13.02 0.33 -6.44
CA PHE A 392 -11.90 1.15 -5.97
C PHE A 392 -12.26 2.64 -5.96
N TYR A 393 -12.43 3.20 -4.76
CA TYR A 393 -12.55 4.64 -4.52
C TYR A 393 -12.35 4.95 -3.02
N TYR A 394 -12.03 6.22 -2.70
CA TYR A 394 -11.72 6.65 -1.34
C TYR A 394 -12.74 6.22 -0.28
N GLY A 395 -14.03 6.42 -0.56
CA GLY A 395 -15.11 6.14 0.38
C GLY A 395 -15.21 4.68 0.81
N LEU A 396 -14.80 3.73 -0.04
CA LEU A 396 -14.84 2.30 0.26
C LEU A 396 -13.48 1.76 0.70
N SER A 397 -12.40 2.11 -0.02
CA SER A 397 -11.07 1.56 0.24
C SER A 397 -10.61 1.80 1.68
N TYR A 398 -10.78 3.02 2.17
CA TYR A 398 -10.33 3.35 3.52
C TYR A 398 -11.24 2.83 4.62
N THR A 399 -12.53 2.70 4.35
CA THR A 399 -13.53 2.32 5.36
C THR A 399 -13.60 0.81 5.53
N MET A 400 -13.39 0.04 4.46
CA MET A 400 -13.21 -1.41 4.52
C MET A 400 -12.04 -1.84 5.40
N ASN A 401 -11.02 -0.98 5.56
CA ASN A 401 -9.90 -1.27 6.44
C ASN A 401 -10.27 -1.31 7.93
N ALA A 402 -11.45 -0.81 8.34
CA ALA A 402 -11.96 -1.01 9.70
C ALA A 402 -12.35 -2.48 9.99
N GLY A 403 -12.60 -3.29 8.97
CA GLY A 403 -12.93 -4.70 9.10
C GLY A 403 -14.02 -4.96 10.15
N TYR A 404 -13.79 -5.94 11.03
CA TYR A 404 -14.74 -6.25 12.09
C TYR A 404 -14.88 -5.17 13.16
N ALA A 405 -14.07 -4.12 13.23
CA ALA A 405 -14.34 -3.03 14.18
C ALA A 405 -15.45 -2.09 13.73
N GLN A 406 -15.86 -2.13 12.45
CA GLN A 406 -16.90 -1.28 11.90
C GLN A 406 -18.24 -1.52 12.63
N PRO A 407 -18.76 -0.55 13.40
CA PRO A 407 -19.98 -0.71 14.18
C PRO A 407 -21.24 -0.62 13.30
N PHE A 408 -22.32 -1.25 13.77
CA PHE A 408 -23.63 -1.27 13.12
C PHE A 408 -24.57 -0.41 13.96
N TRP A 409 -24.62 0.88 13.68
CA TRP A 409 -25.43 1.81 14.45
C TRP A 409 -26.89 1.76 14.04
N LEU A 410 -27.76 1.60 15.02
CA LEU A 410 -29.20 1.71 14.85
C LEU A 410 -29.64 3.17 14.65
N ASP A 411 -29.01 4.12 15.36
CA ASP A 411 -29.30 5.55 15.21
C ASP A 411 -28.36 6.20 14.17
N PRO A 412 -28.90 6.84 13.11
CA PRO A 412 -28.10 7.48 12.08
C PRO A 412 -27.30 8.70 12.60
N ASN A 413 -27.72 9.30 13.70
CA ASN A 413 -27.10 10.49 14.28
C ASN A 413 -26.04 10.15 15.34
N THR A 414 -25.79 8.87 15.63
CA THR A 414 -24.79 8.48 16.62
C THR A 414 -23.41 9.07 16.25
N PRO A 415 -22.77 9.82 17.16
CA PRO A 415 -21.45 10.39 16.91
C PRO A 415 -20.43 9.30 16.56
N ASN A 416 -19.67 9.54 15.50
CA ASN A 416 -18.62 8.63 15.08
C ASN A 416 -17.35 8.90 15.92
N PRO A 417 -16.91 7.95 16.76
CA PRO A 417 -15.72 8.14 17.59
C PRO A 417 -14.42 8.15 16.77
N ARG A 418 -14.47 7.84 15.47
CA ARG A 418 -13.35 7.87 14.52
C ARG A 418 -13.79 8.50 13.20
N PRO A 419 -13.98 9.84 13.13
CA PRO A 419 -14.54 10.50 11.95
C PRO A 419 -13.52 10.75 10.81
N TRP A 420 -12.26 10.37 10.97
CA TRP A 420 -11.22 10.55 9.95
C TRP A 420 -11.35 9.58 8.76
N ARG A 421 -10.61 9.86 7.67
CA ARG A 421 -10.74 9.18 6.36
C ARG A 421 -10.66 7.65 6.37
N ARG A 422 -10.01 7.03 7.37
CA ARG A 422 -9.89 5.56 7.57
C ARG A 422 -10.74 5.01 8.72
N GLY A 423 -11.68 5.82 9.18
CA GLY A 423 -12.51 5.56 10.34
C GLY A 423 -13.78 4.81 9.98
N PHE A 424 -14.71 4.80 10.92
CA PHE A 424 -15.99 4.12 10.76
C PHE A 424 -16.95 4.92 9.86
N VAL A 425 -17.92 4.25 9.27
CA VAL A 425 -18.97 4.90 8.45
C VAL A 425 -20.36 4.54 8.90
N ASN A 426 -21.28 5.51 8.85
CA ASN A 426 -22.65 5.34 9.33
C ASN A 426 -23.73 5.57 8.25
N SER A 427 -23.38 5.65 6.97
CA SER A 427 -24.37 5.84 5.90
C SER A 427 -23.92 5.26 4.56
N LEU A 428 -24.90 4.85 3.75
CA LEU A 428 -24.67 4.37 2.39
C LEU A 428 -24.11 5.46 1.47
N LYS A 429 -24.47 6.73 1.73
CA LYS A 429 -23.94 7.89 1.02
C LYS A 429 -22.43 8.04 1.26
N ALA A 430 -21.98 7.91 2.52
CA ALA A 430 -20.55 7.93 2.83
C ALA A 430 -19.77 6.77 2.17
N LEU A 431 -20.42 5.62 2.05
CA LEU A 431 -19.90 4.45 1.33
C LEU A 431 -20.00 4.56 -0.19
N GLN A 432 -20.77 5.50 -0.76
CA GLN A 432 -21.14 5.54 -2.18
C GLN A 432 -21.75 4.22 -2.68
N LEU A 433 -22.59 3.61 -1.83
CA LEU A 433 -23.31 2.38 -2.07
C LEU A 433 -24.82 2.61 -1.95
N THR A 434 -25.33 3.79 -2.33
CA THR A 434 -26.79 4.03 -2.36
C THR A 434 -27.44 3.15 -3.44
N ALA A 435 -28.68 2.69 -3.22
CA ALA A 435 -29.40 1.92 -4.23
C ALA A 435 -29.81 2.80 -5.44
N THR A 436 -30.00 4.10 -5.22
CA THR A 436 -30.38 5.09 -6.23
C THR A 436 -29.20 5.63 -7.05
N GLY A 437 -27.96 5.33 -6.66
CA GLY A 437 -26.77 5.80 -7.37
C GLY A 437 -26.35 7.25 -7.07
N GLU A 438 -26.91 7.86 -6.02
CA GLU A 438 -26.46 9.18 -5.55
C GLU A 438 -24.97 9.15 -5.11
N GLY A 439 -24.12 9.93 -5.79
CA GLY A 439 -22.70 10.11 -5.49
C GLY A 439 -21.77 9.83 -6.70
N PRO A 440 -20.44 10.02 -6.56
CA PRO A 440 -19.47 9.75 -7.61
C PRO A 440 -19.16 8.24 -7.71
N GLY A 441 -20.17 7.44 -8.07
CA GLY A 441 -20.06 6.00 -8.26
C GLY A 441 -21.45 5.40 -8.45
N SER A 442 -21.61 4.49 -9.41
CA SER A 442 -22.87 3.78 -9.61
C SER A 442 -23.10 2.82 -8.43
N GLY A 443 -23.79 3.29 -7.39
CA GLY A 443 -24.04 2.51 -6.17
C GLY A 443 -24.51 1.06 -6.42
N PRO A 444 -25.46 0.80 -7.35
CA PRO A 444 -25.83 -0.56 -7.75
C PRO A 444 -24.68 -1.39 -8.32
N GLU A 445 -23.84 -0.79 -9.17
CA GLU A 445 -22.67 -1.46 -9.74
C GLU A 445 -21.61 -1.77 -8.69
N ASN A 446 -21.32 -0.82 -7.81
CA ASN A 446 -20.38 -1.03 -6.71
C ASN A 446 -20.85 -2.16 -5.78
N ARG A 447 -22.16 -2.27 -5.53
CA ARG A 447 -22.76 -3.40 -4.78
C ARG A 447 -22.59 -4.73 -5.50
N ARG A 448 -22.86 -4.79 -6.81
CA ARG A 448 -22.64 -6.00 -7.64
C ARG A 448 -21.17 -6.44 -7.60
N ARG A 449 -20.25 -5.50 -7.78
CA ARG A 449 -18.81 -5.72 -7.73
C ARG A 449 -18.33 -6.21 -6.36
N LEU A 450 -18.83 -5.60 -5.28
CA LEU A 450 -18.56 -6.08 -3.92
C LEU A 450 -19.07 -7.52 -3.70
N ALA A 451 -20.20 -7.89 -4.30
CA ALA A 451 -20.71 -9.26 -4.25
C ALA A 451 -19.82 -10.25 -5.05
N GLU A 452 -19.38 -9.88 -6.26
CA GLU A 452 -18.44 -10.70 -7.05
C GLU A 452 -17.07 -10.84 -6.35
N LEU A 453 -16.54 -9.75 -5.79
CA LEU A 453 -15.35 -9.77 -4.94
C LEU A 453 -15.52 -10.79 -3.81
N HIS A 454 -16.62 -10.72 -3.06
CA HIS A 454 -16.89 -11.66 -1.96
C HIS A 454 -17.06 -13.10 -2.43
N LYS A 455 -17.74 -13.34 -3.55
CA LYS A 455 -17.97 -14.67 -4.14
C LYS A 455 -16.66 -15.35 -4.51
N HIS A 456 -15.82 -14.69 -5.32
CA HIS A 456 -14.53 -15.23 -5.72
C HIS A 456 -13.59 -15.39 -4.52
N TRP A 457 -13.50 -14.39 -3.64
CA TRP A 457 -12.64 -14.49 -2.45
C TRP A 457 -13.05 -15.63 -1.52
N SER A 458 -14.35 -15.84 -1.33
CA SER A 458 -14.86 -16.95 -0.52
C SER A 458 -14.58 -18.32 -1.15
N ALA A 459 -14.61 -18.42 -2.48
CA ALA A 459 -14.21 -19.64 -3.18
C ALA A 459 -12.72 -19.94 -2.94
N GLY A 460 -11.86 -18.91 -3.03
CA GLY A 460 -10.43 -19.05 -2.75
C GLY A 460 -10.15 -19.46 -1.30
N LEU A 461 -10.86 -18.87 -0.33
CA LEU A 461 -10.71 -19.22 1.09
C LEU A 461 -11.10 -20.68 1.39
N LYS A 462 -12.13 -21.21 0.73
CA LYS A 462 -12.52 -22.63 0.86
C LYS A 462 -11.43 -23.56 0.32
N LYS A 463 -10.87 -23.24 -0.85
CA LYS A 463 -9.77 -24.03 -1.45
C LYS A 463 -8.51 -23.98 -0.56
N LEU A 464 -8.15 -22.79 -0.08
CA LEU A 464 -7.00 -22.60 0.80
C LEU A 464 -7.18 -23.33 2.14
N ARG A 465 -8.38 -23.30 2.74
CA ARG A 465 -8.67 -24.02 3.98
C ARG A 465 -8.45 -25.53 3.82
N ARG A 466 -8.96 -26.12 2.73
CA ARG A 466 -8.74 -27.54 2.40
C ARG A 466 -7.25 -27.88 2.30
N ALA A 467 -6.46 -27.01 1.66
CA ALA A 467 -5.01 -27.19 1.56
C ALA A 467 -4.33 -27.15 2.94
N VAL A 468 -4.76 -26.25 3.83
CA VAL A 468 -4.22 -26.14 5.20
C VAL A 468 -4.59 -27.34 6.06
N ASP A 469 -5.83 -27.84 5.95
CA ASP A 469 -6.30 -29.02 6.68
C ASP A 469 -5.51 -30.28 6.30
N ALA A 470 -5.22 -30.42 5.00
CA ALA A 470 -4.41 -31.51 4.45
C ALA A 470 -2.89 -31.29 4.62
N ALA A 471 -2.45 -30.09 5.03
CA ALA A 471 -1.03 -29.77 5.16
C ALA A 471 -0.35 -30.64 6.24
N PRO A 472 0.86 -31.17 5.98
CA PRO A 472 1.64 -31.90 6.97
C PRO A 472 1.90 -31.08 8.23
N LYS A 473 1.99 -31.74 9.40
CA LYS A 473 2.16 -31.09 10.70
C LYS A 473 3.31 -30.06 10.72
N ARG A 474 4.43 -30.34 10.04
CA ARG A 474 5.60 -29.44 10.01
C ARG A 474 5.31 -28.07 9.35
N VAL A 475 4.51 -28.04 8.27
CA VAL A 475 4.23 -26.82 7.50
C VAL A 475 2.87 -26.20 7.83
N ARG A 476 2.00 -26.92 8.54
CA ARG A 476 0.67 -26.45 8.92
C ARG A 476 0.67 -25.07 9.62
N PRO A 477 1.60 -24.71 10.53
CA PRO A 477 1.63 -23.37 11.11
C PRO A 477 1.84 -22.25 10.08
N VAL A 478 2.67 -22.50 9.06
CA VAL A 478 2.92 -21.59 7.93
C VAL A 478 1.66 -21.48 7.06
N ALA A 479 1.09 -22.61 6.65
CA ALA A 479 -0.17 -22.66 5.91
C ALA A 479 -1.31 -21.91 6.62
N GLU A 480 -1.45 -22.11 7.93
CA GLU A 480 -2.43 -21.40 8.78
C GLU A 480 -2.18 -19.88 8.80
N SER A 481 -0.91 -19.44 8.79
CA SER A 481 -0.56 -18.02 8.68
C SER A 481 -1.03 -17.40 7.37
N HIS A 482 -0.81 -18.07 6.23
CA HIS A 482 -1.32 -17.60 4.93
C HIS A 482 -2.85 -17.53 4.91
N TRP A 483 -3.52 -18.54 5.48
CA TRP A 483 -4.97 -18.55 5.57
C TRP A 483 -5.51 -17.39 6.41
N ARG A 484 -4.90 -17.07 7.56
CA ARG A 484 -5.30 -15.92 8.38
C ARG A 484 -5.16 -14.60 7.62
N THR A 485 -4.05 -14.41 6.91
CA THR A 485 -3.82 -13.22 6.08
C THR A 485 -4.91 -13.08 5.00
N ALA A 486 -5.19 -14.15 4.25
CA ALA A 486 -6.24 -14.16 3.24
C ALA A 486 -7.64 -13.94 3.85
N ARG A 487 -7.93 -14.57 5.00
CA ARG A 487 -9.22 -14.47 5.68
C ARG A 487 -9.48 -13.04 6.14
N SER A 488 -8.46 -12.35 6.68
CA SER A 488 -8.58 -10.97 7.13
C SER A 488 -8.89 -9.97 6.00
N PHE A 489 -8.58 -10.29 4.74
CA PHE A 489 -9.05 -9.49 3.60
C PHE A 489 -10.53 -9.81 3.31
N GLY A 490 -10.87 -11.11 3.22
CA GLY A 490 -12.23 -11.56 2.92
C GLY A 490 -13.27 -11.11 3.93
N ASP A 491 -12.90 -11.05 5.21
CA ASP A 491 -13.72 -10.53 6.30
C ASP A 491 -14.21 -9.10 6.04
N LYS A 492 -13.41 -8.27 5.37
CA LYS A 492 -13.78 -6.88 5.06
C LYS A 492 -14.93 -6.80 4.07
N ALA A 493 -14.85 -7.57 2.98
CA ALA A 493 -15.94 -7.64 2.00
C ALA A 493 -17.21 -8.21 2.64
N GLU A 494 -17.07 -9.25 3.47
CA GLU A 494 -18.18 -9.92 4.15
C GLU A 494 -18.90 -8.98 5.14
N VAL A 495 -18.14 -8.27 6.00
CA VAL A 495 -18.68 -7.27 6.93
C VAL A 495 -19.32 -6.11 6.19
N THR A 496 -18.70 -5.59 5.13
CA THR A 496 -19.28 -4.49 4.36
C THR A 496 -20.60 -4.87 3.70
N LEU A 497 -20.74 -6.08 3.15
CA LEU A 497 -22.02 -6.56 2.61
C LEU A 497 -23.12 -6.67 3.69
N ARG A 498 -22.77 -7.09 4.90
CA ARG A 498 -23.71 -7.06 6.05
C ARG A 498 -24.06 -5.64 6.46
N LEU A 499 -23.08 -4.74 6.50
CA LEU A 499 -23.29 -3.33 6.84
C LEU A 499 -24.22 -2.65 5.83
N VAL A 500 -24.03 -2.90 4.53
CA VAL A 500 -24.89 -2.36 3.48
C VAL A 500 -26.34 -2.79 3.71
N ARG A 501 -26.60 -4.08 3.94
CA ARG A 501 -27.95 -4.59 4.26
C ARG A 501 -28.51 -3.98 5.55
N TRP A 502 -27.68 -3.84 6.58
CA TRP A 502 -28.06 -3.18 7.84
C TRP A 502 -28.52 -1.74 7.59
N LEU A 503 -27.74 -0.97 6.84
CA LEU A 503 -28.04 0.43 6.55
C LEU A 503 -29.29 0.58 5.65
N ASP A 504 -29.51 -0.33 4.70
CA ASP A 504 -30.75 -0.36 3.91
C ASP A 504 -31.98 -0.64 4.80
N ALA A 505 -31.91 -1.64 5.68
CA ALA A 505 -32.98 -1.97 6.61
C ALA A 505 -33.25 -0.82 7.60
N ARG A 506 -32.19 -0.20 8.12
CA ARG A 506 -32.29 0.96 9.01
C ARG A 506 -32.92 2.15 8.31
N ASN A 507 -32.50 2.47 7.09
CA ASN A 507 -33.08 3.59 6.35
C ASN A 507 -34.57 3.35 6.06
N ARG A 508 -34.97 2.11 5.74
CA ARG A 508 -36.39 1.73 5.63
C ARG A 508 -37.14 1.90 6.95
N PHE A 509 -36.57 1.50 8.08
CA PHE A 509 -37.19 1.71 9.39
C PHE A 509 -37.52 3.19 9.67
N TYR A 510 -36.59 4.11 9.40
CA TYR A 510 -36.82 5.54 9.63
C TYR A 510 -37.72 6.19 8.58
N ALA A 511 -37.79 5.65 7.37
CA ALA A 511 -38.67 6.16 6.31
C ALA A 511 -40.10 5.59 6.38
N ALA A 512 -40.30 4.46 7.06
CA ALA A 512 -41.56 3.75 7.16
C ALA A 512 -42.65 4.61 7.83
N LYS A 513 -43.84 4.60 7.24
CA LYS A 513 -45.00 5.39 7.72
C LYS A 513 -45.95 4.54 8.56
N THR A 514 -45.94 3.23 8.36
CA THR A 514 -46.83 2.30 9.06
C THR A 514 -46.11 1.47 10.12
N ALA A 515 -46.84 1.03 11.14
CA ALA A 515 -46.30 0.12 12.16
C ALA A 515 -45.84 -1.22 11.56
N THR A 516 -46.55 -1.73 10.56
CA THR A 516 -46.20 -2.97 9.85
C THR A 516 -44.85 -2.87 9.14
N GLU A 517 -44.62 -1.81 8.39
CA GLU A 517 -43.33 -1.56 7.71
C GLU A 517 -42.19 -1.40 8.73
N LYS A 518 -42.43 -0.69 9.84
CA LYS A 518 -41.44 -0.54 10.91
C LYS A 518 -41.09 -1.89 11.57
N ARG A 519 -42.09 -2.73 11.86
CA ARG A 519 -41.88 -4.08 12.42
C ARG A 519 -41.06 -4.96 11.47
N ALA A 520 -41.41 -5.00 10.18
CA ALA A 520 -40.65 -5.76 9.19
C ALA A 520 -39.18 -5.30 9.08
N ALA A 521 -38.93 -3.98 9.13
CA ALA A 521 -37.57 -3.44 9.13
C ALA A 521 -36.79 -3.80 10.40
N LEU A 522 -37.44 -3.80 11.58
CA LEU A 522 -36.83 -4.24 12.85
C LEU A 522 -36.48 -5.73 12.84
N ASP A 523 -37.34 -6.59 12.27
CA ASP A 523 -37.06 -8.02 12.13
C ASP A 523 -35.82 -8.27 11.27
N GLU A 524 -35.70 -7.52 10.17
CA GLU A 524 -34.53 -7.61 9.30
C GLU A 524 -33.26 -7.09 9.98
N LEU A 525 -33.34 -5.96 10.71
CA LEU A 525 -32.24 -5.44 11.51
C LEU A 525 -31.77 -6.45 12.55
N GLU A 526 -32.69 -7.04 13.31
CA GLU A 526 -32.35 -8.04 14.32
C GLU A 526 -31.64 -9.25 13.70
N ARG A 527 -32.17 -9.78 12.59
CA ARG A 527 -31.58 -10.91 11.87
C ARG A 527 -30.16 -10.60 11.38
N ILE A 528 -29.94 -9.42 10.80
CA ILE A 528 -28.61 -9.00 10.31
C ILE A 528 -27.66 -8.79 11.50
N GLY A 529 -28.12 -8.13 12.56
CA GLY A 529 -27.31 -7.86 13.75
C GLY A 529 -26.89 -9.13 14.48
N ARG A 530 -27.79 -10.12 14.63
CA ARG A 530 -27.45 -11.43 15.21
C ARG A 530 -26.41 -12.17 14.36
N HIS A 531 -26.53 -12.13 13.04
CA HIS A 531 -25.53 -12.71 12.15
C HIS A 531 -24.17 -12.01 12.29
N GLU A 532 -24.13 -10.67 12.31
CA GLU A 532 -22.88 -9.93 12.50
C GLU A 532 -22.26 -10.21 13.88
N LEU A 533 -23.07 -10.27 14.94
CA LEU A 533 -22.61 -10.61 16.29
C LEU A 533 -21.94 -12.00 16.34
N ALA A 534 -22.58 -13.00 15.73
CA ALA A 534 -22.03 -14.35 15.65
C ALA A 534 -20.73 -14.38 14.82
N ALA A 535 -20.68 -13.68 13.69
CA ALA A 535 -19.50 -13.59 12.83
C ALA A 535 -18.32 -12.91 13.56
N ALA A 536 -18.56 -11.78 14.23
CA ALA A 536 -17.53 -11.07 14.99
C ALA A 536 -16.96 -11.93 16.14
N ARG A 537 -17.82 -12.65 16.88
CA ARG A 537 -17.37 -13.60 17.93
C ARG A 537 -16.52 -14.72 17.34
N LYS A 538 -16.91 -15.28 16.20
CA LYS A 538 -16.16 -16.34 15.52
C LYS A 538 -14.80 -15.87 15.02
N ALA A 539 -14.70 -14.62 14.56
CA ALA A 539 -13.46 -14.06 14.03
C ALA A 539 -12.48 -13.59 15.12
N LEU A 540 -12.97 -13.18 16.29
CA LEU A 540 -12.17 -12.60 17.37
C LEU A 540 -10.92 -13.42 17.77
N PRO A 541 -10.96 -14.77 17.93
CA PRO A 541 -9.78 -15.54 18.28
C PRO A 541 -8.63 -15.41 17.28
N MET A 542 -8.93 -15.25 15.98
CA MET A 542 -7.91 -15.05 14.95
C MET A 542 -7.16 -13.72 15.17
N TYR A 543 -7.90 -12.65 15.44
CA TYR A 543 -7.33 -11.32 15.64
C TYR A 543 -6.62 -11.15 16.98
N ARG A 544 -6.95 -11.97 18.00
CA ARG A 544 -6.16 -12.05 19.24
C ARG A 544 -4.83 -12.78 19.01
N ARG A 545 -4.81 -13.76 18.11
CA ARG A 545 -3.63 -14.62 17.85
C ARG A 545 -2.58 -13.97 16.96
N ASP A 546 -2.99 -13.15 15.98
CA ASP A 546 -2.08 -12.61 14.95
C ASP A 546 -2.01 -11.08 15.03
N SER A 547 -1.00 -10.57 15.71
CA SER A 547 -0.78 -9.13 15.94
C SER A 547 -0.46 -8.34 14.67
N ARG A 548 -0.16 -9.01 13.56
CA ARG A 548 0.12 -8.34 12.28
C ARG A 548 -1.15 -7.83 11.58
N LEU A 549 -2.33 -8.23 12.06
CA LEU A 549 -3.61 -7.87 11.47
C LEU A 549 -4.18 -6.58 12.10
N GLY A 550 -4.82 -5.75 11.29
CA GLY A 550 -5.52 -4.52 11.71
C GLY A 550 -4.68 -3.25 11.78
N HIS A 551 -3.38 -3.32 11.46
CA HIS A 551 -2.41 -2.26 11.74
C HIS A 551 -1.78 -1.68 10.46
N LEU A 552 -1.38 -0.41 10.56
CA LEU A 552 -0.66 0.37 9.55
C LEU A 552 0.72 0.72 10.06
N ASN A 553 1.67 0.95 9.15
CA ASN A 553 3.06 1.23 9.50
C ASN A 553 3.22 2.52 10.37
N HIS A 554 2.40 3.55 10.14
CA HIS A 554 2.40 4.80 10.93
C HIS A 554 1.65 4.74 12.28
N GLY A 555 1.41 3.55 12.83
CA GLY A 555 0.88 3.37 14.19
C GLY A 555 -0.61 3.67 14.37
N ARG A 556 -1.29 4.29 13.40
CA ARG A 556 -2.77 4.44 13.43
C ARG A 556 -3.41 3.09 13.08
N GLY A 557 -3.57 2.21 14.07
CA GLY A 557 -4.31 0.96 13.89
C GLY A 557 -5.73 1.23 13.40
N CYS A 558 -6.12 0.61 12.27
CA CYS A 558 -7.49 0.67 11.78
C CYS A 558 -8.42 -0.08 12.75
N PHE A 559 -7.97 -1.22 13.26
CA PHE A 559 -8.66 -1.99 14.29
C PHE A 559 -7.73 -2.96 15.05
N THR A 560 -8.19 -3.41 16.20
CA THR A 560 -7.57 -4.44 17.06
C THR A 560 -8.64 -5.40 17.59
N ALA A 561 -8.23 -6.50 18.24
CA ALA A 561 -9.17 -7.39 18.94
C ALA A 561 -10.08 -6.63 19.94
N MET A 562 -9.51 -5.67 20.68
CA MET A 562 -10.26 -4.83 21.62
C MET A 562 -11.37 -4.00 20.93
N THR A 563 -11.10 -3.46 19.74
CA THR A 563 -12.16 -2.73 18.99
C THR A 563 -13.24 -3.65 18.43
N ILE A 564 -12.93 -4.94 18.20
CA ILE A 564 -13.93 -5.95 17.81
C ILE A 564 -14.80 -6.31 19.02
N GLU A 565 -14.21 -6.47 20.20
CA GLU A 565 -14.93 -6.67 21.46
C GLU A 565 -15.86 -5.51 21.78
N TRP A 566 -15.38 -4.27 21.60
CA TRP A 566 -16.21 -3.08 21.72
C TRP A 566 -17.42 -3.13 20.78
N LYS A 567 -17.25 -3.49 19.50
CA LYS A 567 -18.38 -3.66 18.58
C LYS A 567 -19.34 -4.75 19.04
N ILE A 568 -18.83 -5.89 19.53
CA ILE A 568 -19.64 -6.99 20.05
C ILE A 568 -20.55 -6.49 21.17
N ASP A 569 -20.01 -5.74 22.15
CA ASP A 569 -20.80 -5.13 23.22
C ASP A 569 -21.88 -4.18 22.67
N ARG A 570 -21.51 -3.32 21.72
CA ARG A 570 -22.46 -2.39 21.08
C ARG A 570 -23.60 -3.10 20.36
N LEU A 571 -23.31 -4.17 19.63
CA LEU A 571 -24.31 -4.98 18.94
C LEU A 571 -25.25 -5.68 19.93
N ARG A 572 -24.71 -6.19 21.05
CA ARG A 572 -25.54 -6.79 22.11
C ARG A 572 -26.55 -5.79 22.64
N ARG A 573 -26.14 -4.59 23.03
CA ARG A 573 -27.08 -3.55 23.51
C ARG A 573 -28.14 -3.19 22.46
N VAL A 574 -27.76 -3.14 21.18
CA VAL A 574 -28.74 -2.89 20.10
C VAL A 574 -29.78 -4.00 20.01
N LEU A 575 -29.36 -5.27 20.09
CA LEU A 575 -30.21 -6.44 19.93
C LEU A 575 -31.03 -6.77 21.19
N GLU A 576 -30.42 -6.61 22.37
CA GLU A 576 -30.97 -7.05 23.67
C GLU A 576 -31.80 -5.93 24.33
N GLU A 577 -31.54 -4.65 24.03
CA GLU A 577 -32.21 -3.52 24.67
C GLU A 577 -32.96 -2.63 23.67
N LYS A 578 -32.27 -2.14 22.62
CA LYS A 578 -32.82 -1.08 21.77
C LYS A 578 -33.92 -1.55 20.82
N ILE A 579 -33.70 -2.66 20.10
CA ILE A 579 -34.71 -3.22 19.20
C ILE A 579 -35.96 -3.67 19.99
N PRO A 580 -35.85 -4.40 21.12
CA PRO A 580 -37.00 -4.72 21.95
C PRO A 580 -37.77 -3.49 22.45
N LYS A 581 -37.07 -2.43 22.87
CA LYS A 581 -37.72 -1.17 23.28
C LYS A 581 -38.56 -0.56 22.15
N LEU A 582 -37.99 -0.44 20.94
CA LEU A 582 -38.72 0.07 19.77
C LEU A 582 -39.92 -0.80 19.40
N ARG A 583 -39.82 -2.13 19.56
CA ARG A 583 -40.96 -3.03 19.34
C ARG A 583 -42.10 -2.78 20.34
N ASN A 584 -41.77 -2.58 21.62
CA ASN A 584 -42.76 -2.28 22.64
C ASN A 584 -43.44 -0.93 22.36
N GLU A 585 -42.68 0.10 21.99
CA GLU A 585 -43.24 1.40 21.59
C GLU A 585 -44.21 1.28 20.40
N LEU A 586 -43.90 0.44 19.40
CA LEU A 586 -44.79 0.16 18.27
C LEU A 586 -46.00 -0.72 18.61
N ARG A 587 -46.00 -1.40 19.76
CA ARG A 587 -47.17 -2.13 20.27
C ARG A 587 -48.09 -1.16 21.01
N SER A 588 -47.55 -0.37 21.92
CA SER A 588 -48.29 0.62 22.71
C SER A 588 -48.85 1.78 21.87
N ALA A 589 -48.31 2.06 20.68
CA ALA A 589 -48.87 3.05 19.76
C ALA A 589 -49.95 2.49 18.81
N ALA A 590 -50.18 1.16 18.84
CA ALA A 590 -51.20 0.48 18.05
C ALA A 590 -52.40 0.02 18.90
N GLU A 591 -52.22 -0.03 20.21
CA GLU A 591 -53.26 -0.05 21.26
C GLU A 591 -53.76 1.38 21.49
#